data_AF-A0AAD6N078-F1
#
_entry.id   AF-A0AAD6N078-F1
#
_cell.length_a   1.000
_cell.length_b   1.000
_cell.length_c   1.000
_cell.angle_alpha   90.00
_cell.angle_beta   90.00
_cell.angle_gamma   90.00
#
_symmetry.space_group_name_H-M   'P 1'
#
loop_
_entity.id
_entity.type
_entity.pdbx_description
1 polymer ?
#
loop_
_entity_poly.entity_id
_entity_poly.type
_entity_poly.pdbx_seq_one_letter_code
_entity_poly.pdbx_strand_id
1 'polypeptide(L)'
;MSKEEVEVTSVEFLIKTGSVIKTIETNLEKNRLDRNTIRQLLNEYSSLAESDGRLMNAARQEPECANRGLFLAYTHIELITWLGKLNFTIPSSSIKWYSLRQFSSKYRLPFFWNSEVSSDLQGQLDHIKKTAALVYADLQAHNISIPTTAIKYPNVPVGDPVSPPVEAYEQLLHRGTIALQVLEGGPAT
;
A
#
# COMPACT_ATOMS: atom_id res chain seq x y z
N MET A 1 4.92 -27.50 21.83
CA MET A 1 5.05 -27.00 20.45
C MET A 1 4.40 -25.64 20.39
N SER A 2 5.16 -24.59 20.72
CA SER A 2 4.78 -23.21 20.44
C SER A 2 4.76 -23.03 18.93
N LYS A 3 3.63 -22.58 18.37
CA LYS A 3 3.59 -22.08 17.00
C LYS A 3 4.54 -20.88 16.97
N GLU A 4 5.64 -20.97 16.23
CA GLU A 4 6.31 -19.76 15.75
C GLU A 4 5.28 -19.02 14.90
N GLU A 5 4.63 -18.02 15.49
CA GLU A 5 4.03 -16.95 14.68
C GLU A 5 5.19 -16.33 13.91
N VAL A 6 5.25 -16.62 12.61
CA VAL A 6 6.17 -15.95 11.71
C VAL A 6 5.75 -14.49 11.71
N GLU A 7 6.47 -13.67 12.46
CA GLU A 7 6.26 -12.23 12.54
C GLU A 7 6.50 -11.65 11.14
N VAL A 8 5.42 -11.36 10.41
CA VAL A 8 5.53 -10.76 9.07
C VAL A 8 6.12 -9.37 9.22
N THR A 9 7.29 -9.17 8.63
CA THR A 9 7.97 -7.87 8.67
C THR A 9 7.22 -6.85 7.80
N SER A 10 7.39 -5.56 8.09
CA SER A 10 6.78 -4.49 7.27
C SER A 10 7.24 -4.55 5.80
N VAL A 11 8.49 -4.99 5.58
CA VAL A 11 9.08 -5.23 4.26
C VAL A 11 8.33 -6.35 3.53
N GLU A 12 8.16 -7.51 4.14
CA GLU A 12 7.45 -8.64 3.51
C GLU A 12 6.00 -8.28 3.18
N PHE A 13 5.32 -7.61 4.12
CA PHE A 13 3.94 -7.16 3.92
C PHE A 13 3.81 -6.20 2.72
N LEU A 14 4.70 -5.19 2.64
CA LEU A 14 4.64 -4.21 1.57
C LEU A 14 5.19 -4.73 0.23
N ILE A 15 6.15 -5.66 0.22
CA ILE A 15 6.54 -6.39 -0.99
C ILE A 15 5.33 -7.15 -1.55
N LYS A 16 4.64 -7.90 -0.68
CA LYS A 16 3.44 -8.67 -1.08
C LYS A 16 2.36 -7.73 -1.62
N THR A 17 2.11 -6.63 -0.93
CA THR A 17 1.12 -5.63 -1.34
C THR A 17 1.50 -4.98 -2.68
N GLY A 18 2.75 -4.56 -2.85
CA GLY A 18 3.27 -4.00 -4.10
C GLY A 18 3.08 -4.96 -5.27
N SER A 19 3.33 -6.26 -5.06
CA SER A 19 3.10 -7.32 -6.05
C SER A 19 1.62 -7.49 -6.41
N VAL A 20 0.72 -7.48 -5.42
CA VAL A 20 -0.74 -7.55 -5.64
C VAL A 20 -1.22 -6.35 -6.45
N ILE A 21 -0.80 -5.14 -6.09
CA ILE A 21 -1.17 -3.91 -6.81
C ILE A 21 -0.58 -3.89 -8.22
N LYS A 22 0.63 -4.40 -8.42
CA LYS A 22 1.23 -4.53 -9.76
C LYS A 22 0.47 -5.53 -10.62
N THR A 23 -0.04 -6.59 -10.00
CA THR A 23 -0.91 -7.56 -10.67
C THR A 23 -2.24 -6.92 -11.08
N ILE A 24 -2.85 -6.11 -10.20
CA ILE A 24 -4.07 -5.35 -10.53
C ILE A 24 -3.81 -4.41 -11.72
N GLU A 25 -2.71 -3.67 -11.72
CA GLU A 25 -2.32 -2.78 -12.82
C GLU A 25 -2.16 -3.53 -14.16
N THR A 26 -1.43 -4.65 -14.15
CA THR A 26 -1.27 -5.55 -15.30
C THR A 26 -2.63 -6.10 -15.78
N ASN A 27 -3.50 -6.42 -14.81
CA ASN A 27 -4.94 -6.62 -14.90
C ASN A 27 -5.64 -5.64 -15.84
N LEU A 28 -5.58 -4.38 -15.46
CA LEU A 28 -6.24 -3.29 -16.14
C LEU A 28 -5.71 -3.10 -17.56
N GLU A 29 -4.39 -3.20 -17.73
CA GLU A 29 -3.74 -3.11 -19.04
C GLU A 29 -4.23 -4.18 -20.02
N LYS A 30 -4.14 -5.46 -19.62
CA LYS A 30 -4.49 -6.60 -20.48
C LYS A 30 -5.95 -6.57 -20.93
N ASN A 31 -6.83 -6.03 -20.10
CA ASN A 31 -8.26 -5.95 -20.38
C ASN A 31 -8.67 -4.65 -21.12
N ARG A 32 -7.71 -3.82 -21.54
CA ARG A 32 -7.94 -2.57 -22.29
C ARG A 32 -8.93 -1.63 -21.61
N LEU A 33 -8.89 -1.61 -20.28
CA LEU A 33 -9.63 -0.64 -19.50
C LEU A 33 -8.83 0.65 -19.57
N ASP A 34 -9.18 1.54 -20.50
CA ASP A 34 -8.45 2.79 -20.78
C ASP A 34 -8.47 3.73 -19.56
N ARG A 35 -7.48 3.53 -18.68
CA ARG A 35 -7.37 4.11 -17.34
C ARG A 35 -5.90 4.42 -17.04
N ASN A 36 -5.22 5.05 -18.00
CA ASN A 36 -3.78 5.28 -17.96
C ASN A 36 -3.31 5.97 -16.68
N THR A 37 -4.03 6.99 -16.19
CA THR A 37 -3.70 7.67 -14.93
C THR A 37 -3.72 6.73 -13.74
N ILE A 38 -4.80 5.96 -13.55
CA ILE A 38 -4.91 5.00 -12.43
C ILE A 38 -3.80 3.95 -12.53
N ARG A 39 -3.54 3.42 -13.73
CA ARG A 39 -2.46 2.45 -13.94
C ARG A 39 -1.09 3.03 -13.58
N GLN A 40 -0.81 4.27 -13.99
CA GLN A 40 0.43 4.95 -13.63
C GLN A 40 0.57 5.09 -12.11
N LEU A 41 -0.51 5.48 -11.42
CA LEU A 41 -0.50 5.64 -9.97
C LEU A 41 -0.33 4.30 -9.22
N LEU A 42 -1.01 3.24 -9.66
CA LEU A 42 -0.84 1.90 -9.10
C LEU A 42 0.58 1.38 -9.33
N ASN A 43 1.13 1.57 -10.53
CA ASN A 43 2.51 1.20 -10.85
C ASN A 43 3.52 1.99 -10.00
N GLU A 44 3.28 3.28 -9.82
CA GLU A 44 4.11 4.11 -8.97
C GLU A 44 4.08 3.62 -7.52
N TYR A 45 2.89 3.40 -6.94
CA TYR A 45 2.76 2.81 -5.62
C TYR A 45 3.56 1.50 -5.48
N SER A 46 3.39 0.57 -6.42
CA SER A 46 4.08 -0.72 -6.42
C SER A 46 5.60 -0.58 -6.39
N SER A 47 6.14 0.46 -7.03
CA SER A 47 7.58 0.73 -7.04
C SER A 47 8.10 1.31 -5.71
N LEU A 48 7.25 1.94 -4.91
CA LEU A 48 7.61 2.52 -3.61
C LEU A 48 7.53 1.49 -2.47
N ALA A 49 6.61 0.54 -2.55
CA ALA A 49 6.20 -0.30 -1.42
C ALA A 49 7.36 -1.02 -0.71
N GLU A 50 8.29 -1.64 -1.45
CA GLU A 50 9.45 -2.31 -0.85
C GLU A 50 10.39 -1.31 -0.14
N SER A 51 10.62 -0.14 -0.76
CA SER A 51 11.43 0.91 -0.18
C SER A 51 10.82 1.42 1.12
N ASP A 52 9.52 1.65 1.14
CA ASP A 52 8.81 2.19 2.31
C ASP A 52 8.80 1.18 3.46
N GLY A 53 8.64 -0.12 3.18
CA GLY A 53 8.79 -1.16 4.20
C GLY A 53 10.19 -1.19 4.80
N ARG A 54 11.22 -0.93 4.00
CA ARG A 54 12.60 -0.82 4.49
C ARG A 54 12.80 0.41 5.38
N LEU A 55 12.21 1.55 5.02
CA LEU A 55 12.23 2.75 5.86
C LEU A 55 11.51 2.52 7.20
N MET A 56 10.34 1.87 7.19
CA MET A 56 9.61 1.50 8.40
C MET A 56 10.44 0.61 9.33
N ASN A 57 11.11 -0.40 8.78
CA ASN A 57 11.99 -1.27 9.58
C ASN A 57 13.19 -0.51 10.15
N ALA A 58 13.81 0.40 9.38
CA ALA A 58 14.90 1.24 9.87
C ALA A 58 14.43 2.17 11.00
N ALA A 59 13.24 2.77 10.88
CA ALA A 59 12.68 3.68 11.86
C ALA A 59 12.45 3.03 13.24
N ARG A 60 12.29 1.71 13.32
CA ARG A 60 12.15 0.99 14.61
C ARG A 60 13.40 1.03 15.48
N GLN A 61 14.56 1.39 14.91
CA GLN A 61 15.83 1.42 15.65
C GLN A 61 15.89 2.59 16.64
N GLU A 62 15.07 3.62 16.45
CA GLU A 62 15.06 4.83 17.26
C GLU A 62 13.62 5.20 17.65
N PRO A 63 13.29 5.28 18.95
CA PRO A 63 11.95 5.64 19.42
C PRO A 63 11.37 6.91 18.79
N GLU A 64 12.18 7.94 18.56
CA GLU A 64 11.75 9.19 17.95
C GLU A 64 11.33 9.01 16.48
N CYS A 65 11.97 8.09 15.75
CA CYS A 65 11.63 7.73 14.37
C CYS A 65 10.46 6.73 14.29
N ALA A 66 10.32 5.86 15.30
CA ALA A 66 9.39 4.73 15.29
C ALA A 66 7.93 5.16 15.11
N ASN A 67 7.50 6.25 15.77
CA ASN A 67 6.15 6.77 15.64
C ASN A 67 5.83 7.22 14.21
N ARG A 68 6.81 7.83 13.53
CA ARG A 68 6.62 8.27 12.15
C ARG A 68 6.65 7.10 11.17
N GLY A 69 7.48 6.09 11.43
CA GLY A 69 7.43 4.81 10.71
C GLY A 69 6.06 4.12 10.85
N LEU A 70 5.47 4.17 12.04
CA LEU A 70 4.12 3.65 12.30
C LEU A 70 3.04 4.46 11.56
N PHE A 71 3.19 5.79 11.50
CA PHE A 71 2.31 6.65 10.71
C PHE A 71 2.41 6.35 9.21
N LEU A 72 3.61 6.07 8.69
CA LEU A 72 3.78 5.59 7.31
C LEU A 72 3.00 4.28 7.11
N ALA A 73 3.12 3.31 8.01
CA ALA A 73 2.40 2.05 7.92
C ALA A 73 0.87 2.27 7.86
N TYR A 74 0.36 3.16 8.70
CA TYR A 74 -1.04 3.57 8.68
C TYR A 74 -1.48 4.09 7.30
N THR A 75 -0.69 4.98 6.67
CA THR A 75 -1.02 5.53 5.35
C THR A 75 -1.09 4.46 4.26
N HIS A 76 -0.21 3.45 4.28
CA HIS A 76 -0.30 2.32 3.35
C HIS A 76 -1.58 1.50 3.59
N ILE A 77 -1.92 1.20 4.85
CA ILE A 77 -3.11 0.42 5.19
C ILE A 77 -4.39 1.15 4.79
N GLU A 78 -4.46 2.48 4.95
CA GLU A 78 -5.59 3.29 4.46
C GLU A 78 -5.76 3.12 2.94
N LEU A 79 -4.66 3.18 2.18
CA LEU A 79 -4.71 2.97 0.73
C LEU A 79 -5.17 1.57 0.34
N ILE A 80 -4.61 0.53 0.95
CA ILE A 80 -4.99 -0.85 0.65
C ILE A 80 -6.47 -1.08 1.02
N THR A 81 -6.91 -0.54 2.16
CA THR A 81 -8.33 -0.60 2.59
C THR A 81 -9.23 0.11 1.59
N TRP A 82 -8.83 1.29 1.12
CA TRP A 82 -9.59 2.07 0.14
C TRP A 82 -9.67 1.37 -1.21
N LEU A 83 -8.56 0.81 -1.71
CA LEU A 83 -8.53 0.00 -2.93
C LEU A 83 -9.46 -1.23 -2.82
N GLY A 84 -9.49 -1.88 -1.65
CA GLY A 84 -10.37 -3.00 -1.37
C GLY A 84 -11.85 -2.61 -1.45
N LYS A 85 -12.23 -1.46 -0.88
CA LYS A 85 -13.60 -0.91 -0.97
C LYS A 85 -14.00 -0.58 -2.41
N LEU A 86 -13.05 -0.15 -3.23
CA LEU A 86 -13.26 0.12 -4.66
C LEU A 86 -13.30 -1.13 -5.55
N ASN A 87 -13.14 -2.32 -4.97
CA ASN A 87 -13.10 -3.60 -5.67
C ASN A 87 -11.97 -3.70 -6.71
N PHE A 88 -10.82 -3.08 -6.45
CA PHE A 88 -9.59 -3.37 -7.20
C PHE A 88 -9.09 -4.77 -6.80
N THR A 89 -9.66 -5.83 -7.37
CA THR A 89 -9.24 -7.21 -7.05
C THR A 89 -8.51 -7.86 -8.22
N ILE A 90 -7.62 -8.82 -7.92
CA ILE A 90 -6.99 -9.64 -8.95
C ILE A 90 -8.04 -10.54 -9.61
N PRO A 91 -8.17 -10.51 -10.94
CA PRO A 91 -8.88 -11.54 -11.66
C PRO A 91 -8.25 -12.92 -11.51
N SER A 92 -8.96 -13.86 -10.87
CA SER A 92 -8.56 -15.26 -10.95
C SER A 92 -8.73 -15.75 -12.38
N SER A 93 -7.78 -16.55 -12.83
CA SER A 93 -7.71 -17.25 -14.12
C SER A 93 -8.87 -18.24 -14.39
N SER A 94 -10.07 -18.03 -13.85
CA SER A 94 -11.20 -18.97 -13.88
C SER A 94 -12.48 -18.46 -14.54
N ILE A 95 -12.45 -17.37 -15.32
CA ILE A 95 -13.66 -16.88 -16.02
C ILE A 95 -13.42 -16.88 -17.52
N LYS A 96 -14.02 -17.86 -18.20
CA LYS A 96 -14.20 -17.85 -19.65
C LYS A 96 -15.13 -16.68 -19.98
N TRP A 97 -14.59 -15.65 -20.63
CA TRP A 97 -15.16 -14.30 -20.84
C TRP A 97 -16.43 -14.21 -21.71
N TYR A 98 -17.23 -15.27 -21.83
CA TYR A 98 -18.49 -15.26 -22.58
C TYR A 98 -19.69 -15.46 -21.65
N SER A 99 -19.92 -14.54 -20.72
CA SER A 99 -21.29 -14.29 -20.28
C SER A 99 -21.47 -12.86 -19.78
N LEU A 100 -22.35 -12.11 -20.45
CA LEU A 100 -22.81 -10.78 -20.01
C LEU A 100 -23.46 -10.83 -18.61
N ARG A 101 -23.92 -12.01 -18.16
CA ARG A 101 -24.43 -12.22 -16.79
C ARG A 101 -23.36 -12.27 -15.70
N GLN A 102 -22.09 -12.54 -16.02
CA GLN A 102 -21.00 -12.59 -15.02
C GLN A 102 -20.30 -11.24 -14.78
N PHE A 103 -20.58 -10.23 -15.61
CA PHE A 103 -20.15 -8.85 -15.37
C PHE A 103 -20.66 -8.30 -14.02
N SER A 104 -21.77 -8.82 -13.50
CA SER A 104 -22.36 -8.33 -12.25
C SER A 104 -21.82 -9.02 -10.99
N SER A 105 -21.09 -10.13 -11.11
CA SER A 105 -20.81 -11.01 -9.96
C SER A 105 -19.34 -11.12 -9.53
N LYS A 106 -18.34 -10.86 -10.39
CA LYS A 106 -16.92 -11.00 -9.98
C LYS A 106 -15.91 -9.97 -10.50
N TYR A 107 -16.30 -9.06 -11.40
CA TYR A 107 -15.56 -7.80 -11.65
C TYR A 107 -16.55 -6.65 -11.67
N ARG A 108 -16.82 -6.09 -10.49
CA ARG A 108 -17.50 -4.80 -10.42
C ARG A 108 -16.46 -3.71 -10.56
N LEU A 109 -15.90 -3.58 -11.76
CA LEU A 109 -15.32 -2.30 -12.14
C LEU A 109 -16.50 -1.35 -12.26
N PRO A 110 -16.62 -0.31 -11.41
CA PRO A 110 -17.64 0.70 -11.62
C PRO A 110 -17.46 1.24 -13.04
N PHE A 111 -18.46 1.05 -13.89
CA PHE A 111 -18.45 1.52 -15.28
C PHE A 111 -18.25 3.04 -15.37
N PHE A 112 -18.40 3.73 -14.24
CA PHE A 112 -18.24 5.16 -14.05
C PHE A 112 -17.12 5.43 -13.03
N TRP A 113 -15.86 5.35 -13.46
CA TRP A 113 -14.74 5.94 -12.72
C TRP A 113 -14.58 7.38 -13.17
N ASN A 114 -14.99 8.28 -12.29
CA ASN A 114 -14.88 9.72 -12.46
C ASN A 114 -13.44 10.17 -12.15
N SER A 115 -13.09 11.39 -12.56
CA SER A 115 -11.84 12.08 -12.19
C SER A 115 -11.54 12.06 -10.68
N GLU A 116 -12.59 11.93 -9.86
CA GLU A 116 -12.55 11.81 -8.41
C GLU A 116 -11.71 10.61 -7.92
N VAL A 117 -11.88 9.41 -8.50
CA VAL A 117 -11.10 8.21 -8.08
C VAL A 117 -9.61 8.38 -8.36
N SER A 118 -9.26 8.94 -9.52
CA SER A 118 -7.87 9.23 -9.86
C SER A 118 -7.28 10.30 -8.94
N SER A 119 -8.07 11.33 -8.61
CA SER A 119 -7.68 12.40 -7.69
C SER A 119 -7.46 11.86 -6.27
N ASP A 120 -8.34 10.99 -5.79
CA ASP A 120 -8.23 10.37 -4.49
C ASP A 120 -7.01 9.45 -4.40
N LEU A 121 -6.77 8.62 -5.43
CA LEU A 121 -5.59 7.77 -5.50
C LEU A 121 -4.30 8.60 -5.54
N GLN A 122 -4.29 9.68 -6.32
CA GLN A 122 -3.16 10.62 -6.35
C GLN A 122 -2.95 11.23 -4.96
N GLY A 123 -4.02 11.70 -4.30
CA GLY A 123 -3.94 12.31 -2.98
C GLY A 123 -3.39 11.34 -1.92
N GLN A 124 -3.80 10.08 -1.95
CA GLN A 124 -3.28 9.04 -1.06
C GLN A 124 -1.81 8.73 -1.35
N LEU A 125 -1.41 8.64 -2.61
CA LEU A 125 -0.03 8.40 -3.00
C LEU A 125 0.88 9.59 -2.61
N ASP A 126 0.40 10.82 -2.79
CA ASP A 126 1.11 12.02 -2.37
C ASP A 126 1.26 12.08 -0.84
N HIS A 127 0.24 11.62 -0.10
CA HIS A 127 0.32 11.49 1.35
C HIS A 127 1.42 10.48 1.73
N ILE A 128 1.42 9.28 1.15
CA ILE A 128 2.43 8.25 1.41
C ILE A 128 3.84 8.80 1.14
N LYS A 129 4.06 9.42 -0.02
CA LYS A 129 5.37 10.02 -0.38
C LYS A 129 5.81 11.11 0.60
N LYS A 130 4.90 11.98 1.01
CA LYS A 130 5.19 13.04 1.99
C LYS A 130 5.59 12.43 3.33
N THR A 131 4.84 11.45 3.81
CA THR A 131 5.15 10.75 5.06
C THR A 131 6.47 9.98 4.96
N ALA A 132 6.74 9.32 3.84
CA ALA A 132 7.99 8.59 3.61
C ALA A 132 9.19 9.54 3.56
N ALA A 133 9.05 10.72 2.94
CA ALA A 133 10.07 11.76 2.97
C ALA A 133 10.36 12.26 4.39
N LEU A 134 9.34 12.40 5.23
CA LEU A 134 9.52 12.78 6.63
C LEU A 134 10.19 11.67 7.46
N VAL A 135 9.88 10.39 7.21
CA VAL A 135 10.61 9.26 7.83
C VAL A 135 12.06 9.28 7.38
N TYR A 136 12.30 9.45 6.08
CA TYR A 136 13.64 9.51 5.50
C TYR A 136 14.47 10.64 6.14
N ALA A 137 13.89 11.83 6.34
CA ALA A 137 14.53 12.95 7.00
C ALA A 137 14.85 12.64 8.48
N ASP A 138 13.93 12.00 9.21
CA ASP A 138 14.16 11.61 10.62
C ASP A 138 15.33 10.63 10.74
N LEU A 139 15.38 9.61 9.86
CA LEU A 139 16.49 8.66 9.83
C LEU A 139 17.83 9.36 9.60
N GLN A 140 17.88 10.32 8.67
CA GLN A 140 19.09 11.10 8.42
C GLN A 140 19.51 11.93 9.65
N ALA A 141 18.55 12.62 10.29
CA ALA A 141 18.82 13.47 11.44
C ALA A 141 19.37 12.67 12.64
N HIS A 142 18.91 11.43 12.81
CA HIS A 142 19.34 10.52 13.87
C HIS A 142 20.55 9.66 13.49
N ASN A 143 21.16 9.88 12.32
CA ASN A 143 22.29 9.10 11.79
C ASN A 143 21.98 7.59 11.67
N ILE A 144 20.73 7.23 11.44
CA ILE A 144 20.31 5.84 11.21
C ILE A 144 20.64 5.47 9.77
N SER A 145 21.26 4.31 9.59
CA SER A 145 21.62 3.82 8.27
C SER A 145 20.37 3.59 7.42
N ILE A 146 20.23 4.39 6.36
CA ILE A 146 19.16 4.21 5.38
C ILE A 146 19.55 3.05 4.46
N PRO A 147 18.67 2.04 4.28
CA PRO A 147 18.95 0.92 3.38
C PRO A 147 19.33 1.41 1.98
N THR A 148 20.43 0.92 1.43
CA THR A 148 20.96 1.36 0.11
C THR A 148 19.99 1.11 -1.04
N THR A 149 19.09 0.17 -0.84
CA THR A 149 18.01 -0.23 -1.76
C THR A 149 16.73 0.59 -1.57
N ALA A 150 16.68 1.51 -0.60
CA ALA A 150 15.57 2.44 -0.44
C ALA A 150 15.67 3.57 -1.48
N ILE A 151 14.51 4.01 -1.95
CA ILE A 151 14.37 5.17 -2.82
C ILE A 151 14.82 6.40 -2.04
N LYS A 152 15.55 7.28 -2.73
CA LYS A 152 15.92 8.58 -2.19
C LYS A 152 14.72 9.50 -2.26
N TYR A 153 14.17 9.86 -1.10
CA TYR A 153 13.13 10.86 -1.00
C TYR A 153 13.72 12.28 -1.04
N PRO A 154 12.94 13.30 -1.46
CA PRO A 154 13.36 14.69 -1.37
C PRO A 154 13.73 15.06 0.07
N ASN A 155 14.79 15.87 0.21
CA ASN A 155 15.15 16.41 1.52
C ASN A 155 14.04 17.36 1.98
N VAL A 156 13.41 17.01 3.10
CA VAL A 156 12.42 17.83 3.79
C VAL A 156 12.93 18.15 5.19
N PRO A 157 12.52 19.29 5.78
CA PRO A 157 12.80 19.54 7.19
C PRO A 157 12.25 18.40 8.05
N VAL A 158 13.00 18.02 9.08
CA VAL A 158 12.51 17.14 10.15
C VAL A 158 11.24 17.78 10.72
N GLY A 159 10.12 17.07 10.61
CA GLY A 159 8.85 17.53 11.18
C GLY A 159 8.85 17.43 12.70
N ASP A 160 7.87 18.07 13.34
CA ASP A 160 7.66 17.94 14.78
C ASP A 160 7.46 16.48 15.22
N PRO A 161 7.79 16.13 16.47
CA PRO A 161 7.53 14.81 17.01
C PRO A 161 6.07 14.40 16.82
N VAL A 162 5.85 13.20 16.30
CA VAL A 162 4.51 12.67 16.03
C VAL A 162 4.12 11.76 17.18
N SER A 163 2.92 11.96 17.74
CA SER A 163 2.35 10.99 18.68
C SER A 163 2.09 9.66 17.97
N PRO A 164 2.25 8.52 18.65
CA PRO A 164 1.92 7.24 18.04
C PRO A 164 0.44 7.24 17.59
N PRO A 165 0.11 6.63 16.44
CA PRO A 165 -1.27 6.37 16.08
C PRO A 165 -2.04 5.69 17.22
N VAL A 166 -3.33 6.02 17.35
CA VAL A 166 -4.21 5.45 18.38
C VAL A 166 -4.35 3.93 18.25
N GLU A 167 -4.23 3.44 17.01
CA GLU A 167 -4.28 2.02 16.67
C GLU A 167 -2.92 1.35 16.91
N ALA A 168 -2.92 0.23 17.65
CA ALA A 168 -1.72 -0.55 17.91
C ALA A 168 -1.16 -1.18 16.61
N TYR A 169 0.15 -1.39 16.54
CA TYR A 169 0.81 -2.00 15.36
C TYR A 169 0.18 -3.34 14.94
N GLU A 170 -0.18 -4.19 15.90
CA GLU A 170 -0.83 -5.48 15.62
C GLU A 170 -2.21 -5.32 14.99
N GLN A 171 -2.99 -4.33 15.43
CA GLN A 171 -4.31 -4.02 14.86
C GLN A 171 -4.16 -3.51 13.42
N LEU A 172 -3.16 -2.65 13.19
CA LEU A 172 -2.79 -2.18 11.86
C LEU A 172 -2.41 -3.34 10.93
N LEU A 173 -1.54 -4.24 11.38
CA LEU A 173 -1.13 -5.40 10.60
C LEU A 173 -2.30 -6.33 10.29
N HIS A 174 -3.18 -6.58 11.27
CA HIS A 174 -4.38 -7.38 11.10
C HIS A 174 -5.30 -6.76 10.04
N ARG A 175 -5.60 -5.47 10.17
CA ARG A 175 -6.44 -4.73 9.24
C ARG A 175 -5.85 -4.69 7.82
N GLY A 176 -4.54 -4.45 7.71
CA GLY A 176 -3.82 -4.50 6.44
C GLY A 176 -3.87 -5.88 5.79
N THR A 177 -3.76 -6.94 6.59
CA THR A 177 -3.86 -8.33 6.12
C THR A 177 -5.24 -8.64 5.56
N ILE A 178 -6.31 -8.23 6.25
CA ILE A 178 -7.70 -8.39 5.76
C ILE A 178 -7.87 -7.63 4.44
N ALA A 179 -7.44 -6.37 4.39
CA ALA A 179 -7.56 -5.55 3.18
C ALA A 179 -6.81 -6.18 2.00
N LEU A 180 -5.60 -6.71 2.24
CA LEU A 180 -4.81 -7.39 1.23
C LEU A 180 -5.51 -8.68 0.73
N GLN A 181 -6.11 -9.46 1.62
CA GLN A 181 -6.91 -10.65 1.25
C GLN A 181 -8.07 -10.28 0.33
N VAL A 182 -8.74 -9.14 0.58
CA VAL A 182 -9.80 -8.64 -0.30
C VAL A 182 -9.24 -8.31 -1.69
N LEU A 183 -8.09 -7.63 -1.79
CA LEU A 183 -7.43 -7.34 -3.08
C LEU A 183 -7.00 -8.62 -3.83
N GLU A 184 -6.63 -9.67 -3.09
CA GLU A 184 -6.31 -10.99 -3.66
C GLU A 184 -7.55 -11.76 -4.16
N GLY A 185 -8.76 -11.23 -3.94
CA GLY A 185 -10.02 -11.85 -4.36
C GLY A 185 -10.70 -12.70 -3.28
N GLY A 186 -10.28 -12.54 -2.01
CA GLY A 186 -10.96 -13.10 -0.84
C GLY A 186 -12.33 -12.45 -0.56
N PRO A 187 -13.15 -13.04 0.33
CA PRO A 187 -14.44 -12.47 0.71
C PRO A 187 -14.25 -11.12 1.41
N ALA A 188 -15.03 -10.10 0.99
CA ALA A 188 -15.20 -8.89 1.78
C ALA A 188 -16.06 -9.24 3.00
N THR A 189 -15.47 -9.18 4.19
CA THR A 189 -16.17 -9.38 5.47
C THR A 189 -16.96 -8.15 5.87
#